data_AF-A0A832M7R7-F1
#
_entry.id   AF-A0A832M7R7-F1
#
_cell.length_a   1.000
_cell.length_b   1.000
_cell.length_c   1.000
_cell.angle_alpha   90.00
_cell.angle_beta   90.00
_cell.angle_gamma   90.00
#
_symmetry.space_group_name_H-M   'P 1'
#
loop_
_entity.id
_entity.type
_entity.pdbx_description
1 polymer ?
#
loop_
_entity_poly.entity_id
_entity_poly.type
_entity_poly.pdbx_seq_one_letter_code
_entity_poly.pdbx_strand_id
1 'polypeptide(L)'
;MLGATDKPGQIRLKPPRTCQTLWSLILEVLAMAERAIFLDRDNTIIENDGYLGDPTKVKLITGAAAALASLRQLGYRLIVISNQSGVARGMFSEADVEAVNKEMCRQLREQAGAQIDASYYCPFHPEAVKPEYRVDHEWRKPKPGMIKQAADDYSLDLSQSWVIGDSPRDIAAGASVGCRTILLKDPDLKPAEFDKTDASPNFIVKNLTDAARIVAREGRNNFRDPVAAPLNMPVAAPVPVQAPAVDEAALAAKVAETVLKKMPTPTAAPVTSLHNDKLEKAMEELVVQMRHANRAQDMPEFSKARFAAVILQAVALLCLLAGAFIAASAPTAASQINQQLITLIRAGLWLLGAVVLQGAVIAILMFKRR
;
A
#
# COMPACT_ATOMS: atom_id res chain seq x y z
N MET A 1 -24.15 1.55 65.42
CA MET A 1 -22.82 1.20 64.88
C MET A 1 -23.08 0.39 63.61
N LEU A 2 -23.22 1.02 62.42
CA LEU A 2 -22.14 1.37 61.47
C LEU A 2 -21.19 0.17 61.23
N GLY A 3 -20.96 -0.44 60.07
CA GLY A 3 -21.37 -0.33 58.64
C GLY A 3 -20.83 -1.60 57.92
N ALA A 4 -21.46 -2.18 56.89
CA ALA A 4 -21.27 -1.93 55.44
C ALA A 4 -19.76 -1.92 55.02
N THR A 5 -19.22 -2.62 54.01
CA THR A 5 -19.67 -3.00 52.65
C THR A 5 -18.62 -3.90 51.94
N ASP A 6 -19.05 -4.51 50.84
CA ASP A 6 -18.27 -5.04 49.70
C ASP A 6 -16.90 -4.40 49.41
N LYS A 7 -15.92 -5.22 48.99
CA LYS A 7 -14.67 -4.79 48.36
C LYS A 7 -14.83 -4.70 46.83
N PRO A 8 -14.54 -3.55 46.19
CA PRO A 8 -14.61 -3.40 44.73
C PRO A 8 -13.36 -3.97 44.04
N GLY A 9 -13.57 -4.41 42.80
CA GLY A 9 -12.60 -5.13 41.97
C GLY A 9 -11.35 -4.35 41.55
N GLN A 10 -10.27 -5.08 41.35
CA GLN A 10 -9.06 -4.59 40.70
C GLN A 10 -9.19 -4.76 39.18
N ILE A 11 -9.46 -3.66 38.49
CA ILE A 11 -9.28 -3.56 37.03
C ILE A 11 -7.77 -3.55 36.78
N ARG A 12 -7.27 -4.65 36.20
CA ARG A 12 -5.90 -4.78 35.71
C ARG A 12 -5.74 -3.93 34.46
N LEU A 13 -5.30 -2.67 34.59
CA LEU A 13 -5.00 -1.82 33.44
C LEU A 13 -3.74 -2.36 32.74
N LYS A 14 -3.98 -3.14 31.68
CA LYS A 14 -3.00 -3.47 30.64
C LYS A 14 -2.50 -2.13 30.06
N PRO A 15 -1.19 -1.94 29.78
CA PRO A 15 -0.74 -0.77 29.03
C PRO A 15 -1.58 -0.67 27.74
N PRO A 16 -2.06 0.53 27.37
CA PRO A 16 -3.00 0.62 26.28
C PRO A 16 -2.27 0.13 25.03
N ARG A 17 -2.83 -0.94 24.44
CA ARG A 17 -2.31 -1.57 23.23
C ARG A 17 -2.15 -0.57 22.08
N THR A 18 -2.68 0.65 22.20
CA THR A 18 -2.81 1.68 21.18
C THR A 18 -1.50 2.19 20.60
N CYS A 19 -0.38 2.32 21.32
CA CYS A 19 0.83 2.88 20.68
C CYS A 19 1.58 1.84 19.84
N GLN A 20 1.62 0.59 20.31
CA GLN A 20 2.22 -0.53 19.59
C GLN A 20 1.32 -0.99 18.44
N THR A 21 -0.01 -0.97 18.62
CA THR A 21 -0.98 -1.18 17.53
C THR A 21 -1.01 0.00 16.56
N LEU A 22 -0.95 1.28 16.97
CA LEU A 22 -0.86 2.37 15.98
C LEU A 22 0.43 2.29 15.18
N TRP A 23 1.57 1.99 15.79
CA TRP A 23 2.82 1.85 15.03
C TRP A 23 2.79 0.64 14.09
N SER A 24 2.20 -0.49 14.51
CA SER A 24 2.01 -1.65 13.62
C SER A 24 0.90 -1.45 12.59
N LEU A 25 -0.14 -0.66 12.88
CA LEU A 25 -1.19 -0.28 11.93
C LEU A 25 -0.68 0.77 10.94
N ILE A 26 0.16 1.70 11.40
CA ILE A 26 0.89 2.66 10.55
C ILE A 26 1.89 1.89 9.70
N LEU A 27 2.62 0.92 10.24
CA LEU A 27 3.47 0.05 9.44
C LEU A 27 2.66 -0.84 8.49
N GLU A 28 1.50 -1.39 8.86
CA GLU A 28 0.62 -2.14 7.95
C GLU A 28 0.05 -1.25 6.85
N VAL A 29 -0.42 -0.05 7.20
CA VAL A 29 -0.94 0.95 6.26
C VAL A 29 0.16 1.55 5.38
N LEU A 30 1.40 1.64 5.87
CA LEU A 30 2.59 2.03 5.11
C LEU A 30 3.24 0.85 4.36
N ALA A 31 2.96 -0.40 4.73
CA ALA A 31 3.58 -1.61 4.18
C ALA A 31 2.65 -2.45 3.29
N MET A 32 1.42 -2.02 3.02
CA MET A 32 0.67 -2.57 1.89
C MET A 32 1.18 -1.94 0.59
N ALA A 33 2.46 -2.19 0.28
CA ALA A 33 2.99 -1.95 -1.05
C ALA A 33 2.08 -2.68 -2.05
N GLU A 34 1.57 -1.93 -3.01
CA GLU A 34 0.53 -2.46 -3.90
C GLU A 34 1.13 -3.50 -4.83
N ARG A 35 0.39 -4.56 -5.15
CA ARG A 35 0.87 -5.58 -6.07
C ARG A 35 0.27 -5.36 -7.45
N ALA A 36 1.06 -5.61 -8.48
CA ALA A 36 0.61 -5.44 -9.85
C ALA A 36 0.76 -6.73 -10.67
N ILE A 37 -0.01 -6.78 -11.74
CA ILE A 37 0.19 -7.68 -12.85
C ILE A 37 0.51 -6.80 -14.05
N PHE A 38 1.75 -6.90 -14.48
CA PHE A 38 2.26 -6.30 -15.71
C PHE A 38 1.90 -7.20 -16.88
N LEU A 39 1.24 -6.64 -17.87
CA LEU A 39 0.68 -7.36 -19.01
C LEU A 39 1.35 -6.85 -20.28
N ASP A 40 1.85 -7.73 -21.14
CA ASP A 40 2.02 -7.32 -22.53
C ASP A 40 0.64 -7.06 -23.17
N ARG A 41 0.62 -6.29 -24.25
CA ARG A 41 -0.60 -5.94 -24.97
C ARG A 41 -0.87 -6.92 -26.10
N ASP A 42 0.04 -6.94 -27.06
CA ASP A 42 -0.06 -7.69 -28.31
C ASP A 42 0.12 -9.19 -28.01
N ASN A 43 -0.76 -10.03 -28.57
CA ASN A 43 -0.85 -11.47 -28.33
C ASN A 43 -1.01 -11.91 -26.86
N THR A 44 -1.35 -10.98 -25.97
CA THR A 44 -1.61 -11.24 -24.55
C THR A 44 -3.00 -10.76 -24.14
N ILE A 45 -3.35 -9.51 -24.48
CA ILE A 45 -4.69 -8.93 -24.27
C ILE A 45 -5.46 -8.88 -25.59
N ILE A 46 -4.78 -8.52 -26.68
CA ILE A 46 -5.37 -8.34 -28.01
C ILE A 46 -4.67 -9.22 -29.04
N GLU A 47 -5.38 -9.64 -30.07
CA GLU A 47 -4.82 -10.35 -31.21
C GLU A 47 -4.01 -9.38 -32.07
N ASN A 48 -2.69 -9.61 -32.23
CA ASN A 48 -1.86 -8.80 -33.10
C ASN A 48 -0.59 -9.53 -33.59
N ASP A 49 -0.65 -10.05 -34.81
CA ASP A 49 0.48 -10.70 -35.50
C ASP A 49 1.47 -9.72 -36.17
N GLY A 50 1.38 -8.41 -35.90
CA GLY A 50 2.23 -7.41 -36.53
C GLY A 50 2.14 -6.02 -35.90
N TYR A 51 1.98 -5.01 -36.74
CA TYR A 51 1.97 -3.60 -36.33
C TYR A 51 0.54 -3.07 -36.34
N LEU A 52 -0.04 -2.95 -35.14
CA LEU A 52 -1.39 -2.45 -34.93
C LEU A 52 -1.37 -0.98 -34.48
N GLY A 53 -1.56 -0.07 -35.44
CA GLY A 53 -1.81 1.36 -35.19
C GLY A 53 -3.26 1.79 -35.44
N ASP A 54 -4.10 0.92 -35.98
CA ASP A 54 -5.49 1.24 -36.29
C ASP A 54 -6.42 0.75 -35.15
N PRO A 55 -7.06 1.64 -34.38
CA PRO A 55 -7.93 1.23 -33.27
C PRO A 55 -9.12 0.39 -33.75
N THR A 56 -9.60 0.56 -34.99
CA THR A 56 -10.76 -0.20 -35.49
C THR A 56 -10.48 -1.69 -35.67
N LYS A 57 -9.19 -2.08 -35.69
CA LYS A 57 -8.75 -3.47 -35.82
C LYS A 57 -8.47 -4.14 -34.48
N VAL A 58 -8.65 -3.44 -33.35
CA VAL A 58 -8.46 -4.00 -32.02
C VAL A 58 -9.47 -5.11 -31.77
N LYS A 59 -8.96 -6.31 -31.48
CA LYS A 59 -9.75 -7.48 -31.09
C LYS A 59 -9.18 -8.05 -29.81
N LEU A 60 -10.00 -8.10 -28.75
CA LEU A 60 -9.60 -8.78 -27.53
C LEU A 60 -9.45 -10.28 -27.77
N ILE A 61 -8.40 -10.88 -27.20
CA ILE A 61 -8.26 -12.33 -27.13
C ILE A 61 -9.42 -12.91 -26.31
N THR A 62 -9.93 -14.06 -26.74
CA THR A 62 -11.05 -14.74 -26.10
C THR A 62 -10.78 -14.95 -24.60
N GLY A 63 -11.69 -14.44 -23.76
CA GLY A 63 -11.59 -14.56 -22.30
C GLY A 63 -10.70 -13.52 -21.61
N ALA A 64 -9.98 -12.65 -22.36
CA ALA A 64 -9.06 -11.67 -21.76
C ALA A 64 -9.77 -10.72 -20.79
N ALA A 65 -10.93 -10.18 -21.17
CA ALA A 65 -11.70 -9.27 -20.32
C ALA A 65 -12.11 -9.92 -19.00
N ALA A 66 -12.66 -11.14 -19.03
CA ALA A 66 -13.07 -11.86 -17.83
C ALA A 66 -11.87 -12.24 -16.93
N ALA A 67 -10.77 -12.68 -17.54
CA ALA A 67 -9.53 -13.00 -16.82
C ALA A 67 -8.99 -11.77 -16.08
N LEU A 68 -8.87 -10.63 -16.76
CA LEU A 68 -8.40 -9.38 -16.17
C LEU A 68 -9.35 -8.88 -15.07
N ALA A 69 -10.66 -8.93 -15.27
CA ALA A 69 -11.63 -8.58 -14.23
C ALA A 69 -11.42 -9.44 -12.96
N SER A 70 -11.19 -10.75 -13.12
CA SER A 70 -10.93 -11.65 -11.98
C SER A 70 -9.63 -11.32 -11.25
N LEU A 71 -8.57 -10.96 -11.98
CA LEU A 71 -7.28 -10.57 -11.40
C LEU A 71 -7.38 -9.29 -10.59
N ARG A 72 -8.17 -8.32 -11.07
CA ARG A 72 -8.48 -7.09 -10.33
C ARG A 72 -9.24 -7.37 -9.05
N GLN A 73 -10.19 -8.31 -9.06
CA GLN A 73 -10.91 -8.73 -7.84
C GLN A 73 -9.99 -9.38 -6.80
N LEU A 74 -8.83 -9.92 -7.21
CA LEU A 74 -7.79 -10.40 -6.30
C LEU A 74 -6.94 -9.27 -5.70
N GLY A 75 -7.24 -7.99 -5.99
CA GLY A 75 -6.54 -6.84 -5.45
C GLY A 75 -5.19 -6.56 -6.13
N TYR A 76 -5.02 -6.97 -7.38
CA TYR A 76 -3.88 -6.55 -8.20
C TYR A 76 -4.23 -5.31 -9.00
N ARG A 77 -3.28 -4.38 -9.11
CA ARG A 77 -3.26 -3.40 -10.19
C ARG A 77 -2.97 -4.09 -11.52
N LEU A 78 -3.61 -3.64 -12.58
CA LEU A 78 -3.39 -4.14 -13.94
C LEU A 78 -2.69 -3.06 -14.75
N ILE A 79 -1.44 -3.32 -15.13
CA ILE A 79 -0.58 -2.34 -15.81
C ILE A 79 -0.11 -2.94 -17.12
N VAL A 80 -0.35 -2.24 -18.22
CA VAL A 80 0.13 -2.68 -19.54
C VAL A 80 1.55 -2.17 -19.77
N ILE A 81 2.44 -3.03 -20.26
CA ILE A 81 3.83 -2.73 -20.61
C ILE A 81 4.16 -3.27 -22.01
N SER A 82 4.23 -2.40 -23.02
CA SER A 82 4.31 -2.86 -24.41
C SER A 82 5.43 -2.22 -25.24
N ASN A 83 6.13 -3.04 -26.05
CA ASN A 83 7.14 -2.55 -26.99
C ASN A 83 6.47 -2.10 -28.31
N GLN A 84 6.26 -0.80 -28.52
CA GLN A 84 5.56 -0.25 -29.69
C GLN A 84 6.51 0.27 -30.77
N SER A 85 7.41 -0.60 -31.21
CA SER A 85 8.45 -0.28 -32.20
C SER A 85 7.95 0.06 -33.61
N GLY A 86 6.65 -0.09 -33.89
CA GLY A 86 6.04 0.45 -35.12
C GLY A 86 6.18 1.97 -35.24
N VAL A 87 6.27 2.69 -34.11
CA VAL A 87 6.56 4.13 -34.07
C VAL A 87 7.94 4.44 -34.64
N ALA A 88 8.98 3.81 -34.10
CA ALA A 88 10.36 3.91 -34.57
C ALA A 88 10.53 3.52 -36.05
N ARG A 89 9.71 2.58 -36.53
CA ARG A 89 9.70 2.14 -37.93
C ARG A 89 8.87 3.02 -38.86
N GLY A 90 8.19 4.04 -38.32
CA GLY A 90 7.36 4.96 -39.10
C GLY A 90 6.05 4.36 -39.62
N MET A 91 5.59 3.26 -39.04
CA MET A 91 4.36 2.57 -39.46
C MET A 91 3.10 3.22 -38.89
N PHE A 92 3.22 3.84 -37.72
CA PHE A 92 2.18 4.63 -37.06
C PHE A 92 2.81 5.63 -36.08
N SER A 93 2.01 6.51 -35.51
CA SER A 93 2.42 7.53 -34.52
C SER A 93 2.18 7.07 -33.08
N GLU A 94 2.72 7.81 -32.10
CA GLU A 94 2.40 7.59 -30.69
C GLU A 94 0.91 7.86 -30.39
N ALA A 95 0.29 8.82 -31.07
CA ALA A 95 -1.15 9.08 -30.94
C ALA A 95 -1.99 7.87 -31.40
N ASP A 96 -1.53 7.14 -32.41
CA ASP A 96 -2.17 5.90 -32.87
C ASP A 96 -2.07 4.79 -31.81
N VAL A 97 -0.92 4.68 -31.13
CA VAL A 97 -0.74 3.77 -29.99
C VAL A 97 -1.73 4.10 -28.87
N GLU A 98 -1.87 5.38 -28.53
CA GLU A 98 -2.83 5.83 -27.52
C GLU A 98 -4.28 5.53 -27.91
N ALA A 99 -4.63 5.73 -29.19
CA ALA A 99 -5.95 5.40 -29.71
C ALA A 99 -6.26 3.90 -29.61
N VAL A 100 -5.30 3.05 -29.97
CA VAL A 100 -5.39 1.59 -29.82
C VAL A 100 -5.56 1.19 -28.35
N ASN A 101 -4.76 1.77 -27.44
CA ASN A 101 -4.85 1.49 -26.01
C ASN A 101 -6.22 1.92 -25.43
N LYS A 102 -6.74 3.07 -25.86
CA LYS A 102 -8.07 3.57 -25.46
C LYS A 102 -9.18 2.62 -25.93
N GLU A 103 -9.10 2.14 -27.16
CA GLU A 103 -10.08 1.20 -27.71
C GLU A 103 -10.03 -0.15 -26.99
N MET A 104 -8.83 -0.69 -26.74
CA MET A 104 -8.66 -1.89 -25.91
C MET A 104 -9.29 -1.70 -24.52
N CYS A 105 -9.03 -0.58 -23.84
CA CYS A 105 -9.59 -0.30 -22.52
C CYS A 105 -11.12 -0.16 -22.55
N ARG A 106 -11.68 0.39 -23.64
CA ARG A 106 -13.12 0.48 -23.86
C ARG A 106 -13.74 -0.93 -23.96
N GLN A 107 -13.20 -1.79 -24.83
CA GLN A 107 -13.69 -3.17 -24.99
C GLN A 107 -13.58 -3.98 -23.70
N LEU A 108 -12.47 -3.86 -22.96
CA LEU A 108 -12.27 -4.55 -21.67
C LEU A 108 -13.35 -4.17 -20.64
N ARG A 109 -13.65 -2.87 -20.55
CA ARG A 109 -14.68 -2.36 -19.64
C ARG A 109 -16.07 -2.84 -20.04
N GLU A 110 -16.40 -2.79 -21.33
CA GLU A 110 -17.72 -3.17 -21.83
C GLU A 110 -18.00 -4.67 -21.71
N GLN A 111 -17.00 -5.53 -21.96
CA GLN A 111 -17.20 -6.98 -21.94
C GLN A 111 -17.29 -7.57 -20.53
N ALA A 112 -16.52 -7.07 -19.57
CA ALA A 112 -16.44 -7.68 -18.23
C ALA A 112 -16.19 -6.69 -17.07
N GLY A 113 -16.24 -5.37 -17.32
CA GLY A 113 -15.88 -4.37 -16.31
C GLY A 113 -14.40 -4.36 -15.94
N ALA A 114 -13.54 -5.00 -16.73
CA ALA A 114 -12.10 -4.97 -16.52
C ALA A 114 -11.56 -3.56 -16.80
N GLN A 115 -10.69 -3.08 -15.92
CA GLN A 115 -10.07 -1.77 -16.06
C GLN A 115 -8.55 -1.93 -15.97
N ILE A 116 -7.84 -1.15 -16.78
CA ILE A 116 -6.39 -1.01 -16.75
C ILE A 116 -6.07 0.25 -15.94
N ASP A 117 -5.11 0.17 -15.03
CA ASP A 117 -4.71 1.28 -14.15
C ASP A 117 -3.74 2.22 -14.84
N ALA A 118 -2.83 1.66 -15.66
CA ALA A 118 -1.89 2.41 -16.49
C ALA A 118 -1.46 1.60 -17.72
N SER A 119 -0.97 2.31 -18.73
CA SER A 119 -0.34 1.72 -19.90
C SER A 119 0.96 2.44 -20.17
N TYR A 120 2.07 1.72 -20.11
CA TYR A 120 3.40 2.17 -20.48
C TYR A 120 3.78 1.51 -21.80
N TYR A 121 4.42 2.26 -22.69
CA TYR A 121 4.92 1.73 -23.94
C TYR A 121 6.29 2.31 -24.28
N CYS A 122 7.10 1.51 -24.99
CA CYS A 122 8.38 1.93 -25.51
C CYS A 122 8.29 2.13 -27.04
N PRO A 123 8.35 3.37 -27.56
CA PRO A 123 8.35 3.64 -28.99
C PRO A 123 9.73 3.42 -29.65
N PHE A 124 10.80 3.36 -28.85
CA PHE A 124 12.20 3.34 -29.29
C PHE A 124 12.67 1.99 -29.86
N HIS A 125 13.63 2.07 -30.78
CA HIS A 125 14.31 0.90 -31.36
C HIS A 125 15.77 1.26 -31.74
N PRO A 126 16.77 0.39 -31.48
CA PRO A 126 18.17 0.68 -31.83
C PRO A 126 18.39 0.89 -33.33
N GLU A 127 17.60 0.21 -34.15
CA GLU A 127 17.61 0.32 -35.62
C GLU A 127 16.43 1.15 -36.17
N ALA A 128 15.91 2.13 -35.40
CA ALA A 128 14.78 2.94 -35.86
C ALA A 128 15.06 3.63 -37.20
N VAL A 129 14.03 3.76 -38.06
CA VAL A 129 14.12 4.53 -39.30
C VAL A 129 14.17 6.02 -38.99
N LYS A 130 13.32 6.44 -38.04
CA LYS A 130 13.23 7.81 -37.54
C LYS A 130 14.35 8.08 -36.52
N PRO A 131 15.26 9.05 -36.77
CA PRO A 131 16.41 9.31 -35.88
C PRO A 131 16.03 9.60 -34.43
N GLU A 132 14.92 10.30 -34.19
CA GLU A 132 14.44 10.66 -32.86
C GLU A 132 14.03 9.46 -32.00
N TYR A 133 13.74 8.31 -32.62
CA TYR A 133 13.44 7.06 -31.91
C TYR A 133 14.59 6.05 -31.91
N ARG A 134 15.74 6.41 -32.51
CA ARG A 134 16.88 5.51 -32.71
C ARG A 134 17.79 5.43 -31.48
N VAL A 135 17.37 4.62 -30.51
CA VAL A 135 18.13 4.42 -29.27
C VAL A 135 17.80 3.06 -28.64
N ASP A 136 18.79 2.47 -27.99
CA ASP A 136 18.58 1.34 -27.08
C ASP A 136 18.07 1.83 -25.72
N HIS A 137 16.76 2.04 -25.63
CA HIS A 137 16.11 2.68 -24.47
C HIS A 137 15.86 1.72 -23.31
N GLU A 138 15.98 2.19 -22.07
CA GLU A 138 15.75 1.40 -20.84
C GLU A 138 14.32 0.86 -20.70
N TRP A 139 13.36 1.48 -21.37
CA TRP A 139 11.97 1.00 -21.42
C TRP A 139 11.75 -0.14 -22.41
N ARG A 140 12.70 -0.41 -23.31
CA ARG A 140 12.53 -1.47 -24.31
C ARG A 140 12.78 -2.83 -23.68
N LYS A 141 11.74 -3.66 -23.55
CA LYS A 141 11.87 -5.06 -23.11
C LYS A 141 12.89 -5.76 -24.03
N PRO A 142 13.89 -6.49 -23.49
CA PRO A 142 13.94 -7.12 -22.17
C PRO A 142 14.39 -6.24 -20.99
N LYS A 143 14.71 -4.97 -21.20
CA LYS A 143 15.04 -4.07 -20.09
C LYS A 143 13.78 -3.76 -19.25
N PRO A 144 13.89 -3.64 -17.91
CA PRO A 144 12.73 -3.52 -17.04
C PRO A 144 12.25 -2.08 -16.81
N GLY A 145 12.67 -1.10 -17.62
CA GLY A 145 12.42 0.32 -17.34
C GLY A 145 10.94 0.68 -17.19
N MET A 146 10.05 0.10 -18.00
CA MET A 146 8.60 0.32 -17.84
C MET A 146 8.06 -0.25 -16.51
N ILE A 147 8.59 -1.40 -16.06
CA ILE A 147 8.18 -2.02 -14.79
C ILE A 147 8.66 -1.17 -13.62
N LYS A 148 9.90 -0.67 -13.67
CA LYS A 148 10.47 0.20 -12.64
C LYS A 148 9.69 1.51 -12.52
N GLN A 149 9.41 2.17 -13.66
CA GLN A 149 8.62 3.40 -13.66
C GLN A 149 7.24 3.18 -13.01
N ALA A 150 6.56 2.10 -13.41
CA ALA A 150 5.26 1.75 -12.82
C ALA A 150 5.36 1.41 -11.33
N ALA A 151 6.45 0.79 -10.89
CA ALA A 151 6.69 0.50 -9.48
C ALA A 151 6.81 1.79 -8.65
N ASP A 152 7.50 2.79 -9.18
CA ASP A 152 7.65 4.09 -8.52
C ASP A 152 6.31 4.85 -8.51
N ASP A 153 5.63 4.95 -9.66
CA ASP A 153 4.36 5.68 -9.81
C ASP A 153 3.25 5.15 -8.90
N TYR A 154 3.26 3.85 -8.59
CA TYR A 154 2.20 3.17 -7.83
C TYR A 154 2.69 2.55 -6.50
N SER A 155 3.95 2.78 -6.11
CA SER A 155 4.55 2.20 -4.89
C SER A 155 4.38 0.67 -4.81
N LEU A 156 4.79 -0.02 -5.88
CA LEU A 156 4.53 -1.44 -6.06
C LEU A 156 5.54 -2.35 -5.36
N ASP A 157 5.07 -3.44 -4.76
CA ASP A 157 5.92 -4.57 -4.36
C ASP A 157 6.13 -5.51 -5.55
N LEU A 158 7.29 -5.40 -6.20
CA LEU A 158 7.65 -6.24 -7.33
C LEU A 158 7.81 -7.73 -6.96
N SER A 159 8.16 -8.05 -5.70
CA SER A 159 8.30 -9.44 -5.24
C SER A 159 6.96 -10.18 -5.15
N GLN A 160 5.87 -9.42 -4.99
CA GLN A 160 4.49 -9.93 -5.00
C GLN A 160 3.77 -9.65 -6.33
N SER A 161 4.47 -9.13 -7.33
CA SER A 161 3.93 -8.77 -8.63
C SER A 161 4.24 -9.82 -9.70
N TRP A 162 3.50 -9.76 -10.79
CA TRP A 162 3.59 -10.70 -11.91
C TRP A 162 3.86 -9.98 -13.23
N VAL A 163 4.58 -10.63 -14.14
CA VAL A 163 4.61 -10.29 -15.57
C VAL A 163 3.97 -11.42 -16.35
N ILE A 164 3.04 -11.08 -17.24
CA ILE A 164 2.39 -12.01 -18.17
C ILE A 164 2.57 -11.47 -19.59
N GLY A 165 3.17 -12.27 -20.47
CA GLY A 165 3.42 -11.89 -21.86
C GLY A 165 3.59 -13.13 -22.74
N ASP A 166 3.65 -12.95 -24.05
CA ASP A 166 3.80 -14.02 -25.04
C ASP A 166 5.25 -14.27 -25.45
N SER A 167 6.19 -13.40 -25.02
CA SER A 167 7.55 -13.40 -25.54
C SER A 167 8.62 -13.57 -24.45
N PRO A 168 9.79 -14.17 -24.77
CA PRO A 168 10.89 -14.33 -23.82
C PRO A 168 11.39 -13.00 -23.22
N ARG A 169 11.32 -11.90 -23.97
CA ARG A 169 11.71 -10.56 -23.46
C ARG A 169 10.80 -10.07 -22.33
N ASP A 170 9.53 -10.45 -22.30
CA ASP A 170 8.63 -10.13 -21.18
C ASP A 170 9.10 -10.84 -19.91
N ILE A 171 9.46 -12.11 -20.07
CA ILE A 171 9.98 -12.95 -19.00
C ILE A 171 11.30 -12.41 -18.48
N ALA A 172 12.22 -12.04 -19.37
CA ALA A 172 13.49 -11.43 -18.99
C ALA A 172 13.30 -10.10 -18.24
N ALA A 173 12.41 -9.23 -18.72
CA ALA A 173 12.11 -7.98 -18.05
C ALA A 173 11.57 -8.21 -16.63
N GLY A 174 10.58 -9.08 -16.47
CA GLY A 174 10.00 -9.41 -15.16
C GLY A 174 10.99 -10.07 -14.20
N ALA A 175 11.70 -11.10 -14.68
CA ALA A 175 12.66 -11.84 -13.87
C ALA A 175 13.80 -10.93 -13.36
N SER A 176 14.24 -9.97 -14.17
CA SER A 176 15.32 -9.03 -13.80
C SER A 176 15.01 -8.13 -12.61
N VAL A 177 13.73 -7.98 -12.24
CA VAL A 177 13.27 -7.15 -11.12
C VAL A 177 12.52 -7.95 -10.04
N GLY A 178 12.62 -9.29 -10.08
CA GLY A 178 12.05 -10.16 -9.06
C GLY A 178 10.55 -10.42 -9.18
N CYS A 179 9.89 -10.00 -10.26
CA CYS A 179 8.51 -10.39 -10.53
C CYS A 179 8.42 -11.88 -10.86
N ARG A 180 7.31 -12.50 -10.49
CA ARG A 180 6.96 -13.84 -11.01
C ARG A 180 6.51 -13.70 -12.45
N THR A 181 6.81 -14.69 -13.30
CA THR A 181 6.60 -14.58 -14.74
C THR A 181 5.76 -15.73 -15.29
N ILE A 182 4.83 -15.41 -16.18
CA ILE A 182 4.01 -16.38 -16.91
C ILE A 182 4.19 -16.11 -18.40
N LEU A 183 4.66 -17.12 -19.12
CA LEU A 183 4.75 -17.09 -20.58
C LEU A 183 3.48 -17.69 -21.18
N LEU A 184 2.82 -16.93 -22.05
CA LEU A 184 1.71 -17.42 -22.85
C LEU A 184 2.24 -18.13 -24.09
N LYS A 185 1.71 -19.33 -24.34
CA LYS A 185 1.95 -20.11 -25.56
C LYS A 185 0.61 -20.57 -26.12
N ASP A 186 -0.08 -19.62 -26.74
CA ASP A 186 -1.28 -19.93 -27.49
C ASP A 186 -0.87 -20.55 -28.84
N PRO A 187 -1.25 -21.79 -29.15
CA PRO A 187 -0.90 -22.42 -30.43
C PRO A 187 -1.58 -21.75 -31.64
N ASP A 188 -2.65 -20.98 -31.42
CA ASP A 188 -3.42 -20.34 -32.48
C ASP A 188 -2.90 -18.92 -32.81
N LEU A 189 -2.02 -18.37 -31.95
CA LEU A 189 -1.36 -17.08 -32.17
C LEU A 189 0.07 -17.28 -32.66
N LYS A 190 0.57 -16.35 -33.48
CA LYS A 190 1.97 -16.41 -33.85
C LYS A 190 2.83 -16.11 -32.63
N PRO A 191 3.80 -16.99 -32.29
CA PRO A 191 4.76 -16.65 -31.26
C PRO A 191 5.54 -15.41 -31.71
N ALA A 192 5.73 -14.46 -30.79
CA ALA A 192 6.59 -13.31 -31.04
C ALA A 192 7.95 -13.76 -31.61
N GLU A 193 8.36 -13.18 -32.73
CA GLU A 193 9.66 -13.49 -33.33
C GLU A 193 10.80 -13.21 -32.34
N PHE A 194 11.66 -14.21 -32.23
CA PHE A 194 12.62 -14.45 -31.15
C PHE A 194 13.57 -13.28 -30.89
N ASP A 195 13.65 -12.87 -29.61
CA ASP A 195 14.94 -12.66 -28.97
C ASP A 195 15.20 -13.88 -28.09
N LYS A 196 16.37 -14.51 -28.24
CA LYS A 196 16.81 -15.52 -27.28
C LYS A 196 17.20 -14.80 -26.00
N THR A 197 16.43 -14.99 -24.95
CA THR A 197 16.82 -14.62 -23.59
C THR A 197 17.00 -15.89 -22.78
N ASP A 198 18.00 -15.92 -21.91
CA ASP A 198 18.25 -17.07 -21.02
C ASP A 198 17.24 -17.16 -19.85
N ALA A 199 16.32 -16.18 -19.75
CA ALA A 199 15.30 -16.14 -18.71
C ALA A 199 14.27 -17.27 -18.90
N SER A 200 14.15 -18.12 -17.87
CA SER A 200 13.13 -19.17 -17.81
C SER A 200 11.88 -18.66 -17.09
N PRO A 201 10.67 -18.83 -17.66
CA PRO A 201 9.45 -18.40 -17.01
C PRO A 201 9.12 -19.28 -15.80
N ASN A 202 8.45 -18.71 -14.79
CA ASN A 202 7.97 -19.51 -13.66
C ASN A 202 6.83 -20.46 -14.08
N PHE A 203 5.99 -20.03 -15.01
CA PHE A 203 4.90 -20.84 -15.57
C PHE A 203 4.74 -20.63 -17.07
N ILE A 204 4.25 -21.66 -17.76
CA ILE A 204 3.86 -21.60 -19.16
C ILE A 204 2.40 -22.06 -19.24
N VAL A 205 1.56 -21.24 -19.86
CA VAL A 205 0.13 -21.52 -20.02
C VAL A 205 -0.34 -21.13 -21.42
N LYS A 206 -1.54 -21.58 -21.82
CA LYS A 206 -2.05 -21.32 -23.16
C LYS A 206 -2.56 -19.89 -23.33
N ASN A 207 -3.31 -19.39 -22.35
CA ASN A 207 -4.02 -18.12 -22.46
C ASN A 207 -4.13 -17.40 -21.12
N LEU A 208 -4.67 -16.18 -21.16
CA LEU A 208 -4.80 -15.31 -19.98
C LEU A 208 -5.76 -15.86 -18.92
N THR A 209 -6.74 -16.69 -19.31
CA THR A 209 -7.65 -17.35 -18.36
C THR A 209 -6.89 -18.37 -17.50
N ASP A 210 -6.02 -19.17 -18.11
CA ASP A 210 -5.16 -20.10 -17.38
C ASP A 210 -4.13 -19.36 -16.52
N ALA A 211 -3.57 -18.25 -17.01
CA ALA A 211 -2.69 -17.40 -16.22
C ALA A 211 -3.39 -16.85 -14.97
N ALA A 212 -4.62 -16.37 -15.10
CA ALA A 212 -5.42 -15.89 -13.96
C ALA A 212 -5.68 -16.98 -12.92
N ARG A 213 -5.92 -18.23 -13.34
CA ARG A 213 -6.05 -19.38 -12.43
C ARG A 213 -4.77 -19.65 -11.66
N ILE A 214 -3.62 -19.59 -12.32
CA ILE A 214 -2.31 -19.73 -11.66
C ILE A 214 -2.13 -18.63 -10.62
N VAL A 215 -2.31 -17.36 -10.98
CA VAL A 215 -2.19 -16.23 -10.04
C VAL A 215 -3.14 -16.40 -8.85
N ALA A 216 -4.39 -16.83 -9.08
CA ALA A 216 -5.36 -17.07 -8.02
C ALA A 216 -4.98 -18.23 -7.09
N ARG A 217 -4.35 -19.29 -7.62
CA ARG A 217 -3.87 -20.43 -6.84
C ARG A 217 -2.67 -20.04 -5.98
N GLU A 218 -1.69 -19.40 -6.60
CA GLU A 218 -0.44 -19.01 -5.97
C GLU A 218 -0.65 -17.89 -4.93
N GLY A 219 -1.57 -16.96 -5.22
CA GLY A 219 -1.96 -15.91 -4.28
C GLY A 219 -2.60 -16.45 -2.99
N ARG A 220 -3.29 -17.59 -3.02
CA ARG A 220 -3.84 -18.23 -1.81
C ARG A 220 -2.77 -18.90 -0.95
N ASN A 221 -1.70 -19.40 -1.57
CA ASN A 221 -0.63 -20.08 -0.86
C ASN A 221 0.26 -19.08 -0.09
N ASN A 222 0.45 -17.86 -0.61
CA ASN A 222 1.17 -16.80 0.11
C ASN A 222 0.42 -16.26 1.34
N PHE A 223 -0.88 -16.55 1.48
CA PHE A 223 -1.71 -16.16 2.63
C PHE A 223 -1.86 -17.26 3.70
N ARG A 224 -1.24 -18.44 3.52
CA ARG A 224 -1.15 -19.47 4.57
C ARG A 224 0.15 -19.29 5.38
N ASP A 225 0.04 -18.35 6.33
CA ASP A 225 0.75 -18.18 7.61
C ASP A 225 2.24 -17.80 7.69
N PRO A 226 2.53 -16.84 8.59
CA PRO A 226 3.10 -17.23 9.88
C PRO A 226 2.19 -16.76 11.04
N VAL A 227 1.20 -17.57 11.40
CA VAL A 227 0.83 -18.02 12.76
C VAL A 227 -0.50 -18.79 12.62
N ALA A 228 -0.43 -20.07 12.28
CA ALA A 228 -1.46 -21.02 12.67
C ALA A 228 -0.81 -22.38 12.94
N ALA A 229 -0.70 -22.70 14.21
CA ALA A 229 -0.45 -24.07 14.64
C ALA A 229 -1.60 -24.98 14.16
N PRO A 230 -1.32 -26.25 13.82
CA PRO A 230 -2.33 -27.15 13.27
C PRO A 230 -3.40 -27.48 14.31
N LEU A 231 -4.66 -27.21 13.98
CA LEU A 231 -5.82 -27.70 14.75
C LEU A 231 -5.99 -29.21 14.46
N ASN A 232 -5.43 -30.04 15.35
CA ASN A 232 -5.74 -31.47 15.42
C ASN A 232 -7.14 -31.67 16.03
N MET A 233 -7.97 -32.44 15.32
CA MET A 233 -9.26 -32.98 15.80
C MET A 233 -9.03 -34.05 16.90
N PRO A 234 -10.02 -34.31 17.78
CA PRO A 234 -9.81 -34.99 19.05
C PRO A 234 -9.63 -36.50 18.90
N VAL A 235 -8.56 -37.04 19.51
CA VAL A 235 -8.40 -38.46 19.81
C VAL A 235 -8.37 -38.61 21.34
N ALA A 236 -9.06 -39.64 21.83
CA ALA A 236 -9.39 -39.89 23.23
C ALA A 236 -8.18 -39.95 24.20
N ALA A 237 -8.45 -39.56 25.44
CA ALA A 237 -7.48 -39.41 26.54
C ALA A 237 -6.88 -40.73 27.06
N PRO A 238 -5.66 -40.64 27.63
CA PRO A 238 -5.38 -41.32 28.91
C PRO A 238 -4.64 -40.45 29.95
N VAL A 239 -5.25 -40.45 31.16
CA VAL A 239 -4.76 -40.46 32.58
C VAL A 239 -3.41 -39.79 32.96
N PRO A 240 -3.35 -39.02 34.08
CA PRO A 240 -2.26 -38.09 34.40
C PRO A 240 -1.12 -38.69 35.24
N VAL A 241 0.09 -38.14 35.07
CA VAL A 241 1.26 -38.34 35.96
C VAL A 241 1.76 -36.97 36.44
N GLN A 242 1.98 -36.82 37.75
CA GLN A 242 2.30 -35.58 38.46
C GLN A 242 3.80 -35.35 38.72
N ALA A 243 4.12 -34.06 38.91
CA ALA A 243 5.15 -33.41 39.74
C ALA A 243 6.43 -32.89 39.04
N PRO A 244 7.11 -31.84 39.57
CA PRO A 244 6.75 -30.93 40.68
C PRO A 244 6.69 -29.43 40.31
N ALA A 245 6.09 -28.66 41.21
CA ALA A 245 5.84 -27.22 41.14
C ALA A 245 7.09 -26.39 41.42
N VAL A 246 7.26 -25.29 40.66
CA VAL A 246 8.12 -24.17 41.01
C VAL A 246 7.20 -23.05 41.50
N ASP A 247 7.43 -22.60 42.73
CA ASP A 247 6.60 -21.63 43.44
C ASP A 247 6.86 -20.19 42.94
N GLU A 248 6.17 -19.81 41.86
CA GLU A 248 6.13 -18.43 41.36
C GLU A 248 5.42 -17.46 42.33
N ALA A 249 4.69 -17.97 43.33
CA ALA A 249 3.98 -17.15 44.32
C ALA A 249 4.95 -16.55 45.37
N ALA A 250 6.08 -17.22 45.65
CA ALA A 250 7.12 -16.71 46.55
C ALA A 250 7.86 -15.48 45.99
N LEU A 251 7.98 -15.35 44.66
CA LEU A 251 8.66 -14.22 44.02
C LEU A 251 7.73 -13.01 43.83
N ALA A 252 6.44 -13.26 43.59
CA ALA A 252 5.42 -12.22 43.46
C ALA A 252 5.05 -11.56 44.80
N ALA A 253 5.10 -12.31 45.91
CA ALA A 253 4.78 -11.80 47.24
C ALA A 253 5.76 -10.72 47.76
N LYS A 254 7.05 -10.80 47.39
CA LYS A 254 8.08 -9.84 47.83
C LYS A 254 7.99 -8.46 47.17
N VAL A 255 7.40 -8.38 45.97
CA VAL A 255 7.32 -7.12 45.21
C VAL A 255 6.02 -6.38 45.51
N ALA A 256 4.93 -7.10 45.76
CA ALA A 256 3.61 -6.53 46.04
C ALA A 256 3.51 -5.83 47.40
N GLU A 257 4.29 -6.27 48.40
CA GLU A 257 4.28 -5.69 49.76
C GLU A 257 4.84 -4.25 49.82
N THR A 258 5.63 -3.86 48.82
CA THR A 258 6.28 -2.53 48.78
C THR A 258 5.35 -1.42 48.26
N VAL A 259 4.34 -1.75 47.45
CA VAL A 259 3.59 -0.74 46.66
C VAL A 259 2.24 -0.35 47.29
N LEU A 260 1.70 -1.16 48.21
CA LEU A 260 0.34 -0.99 48.75
C LEU A 260 0.22 -0.06 49.97
N LYS A 261 1.28 0.67 50.36
CA LYS A 261 1.32 1.40 51.65
C LYS A 261 0.90 2.88 51.65
N LYS A 262 0.33 3.45 50.57
CA LYS A 262 -0.23 4.83 50.61
C LYS A 262 -1.53 4.97 49.78
N MET A 263 -2.62 5.15 50.51
CA MET A 263 -4.05 5.43 50.14
C MET A 263 -4.25 6.72 49.29
N PRO A 264 -5.47 7.22 48.94
CA PRO A 264 -6.86 6.69 48.98
C PRO A 264 -7.67 6.87 47.64
N THR A 265 -8.90 6.34 47.60
CA THR A 265 -9.96 6.53 46.56
C THR A 265 -10.91 7.70 46.91
N PRO A 266 -11.45 8.49 45.94
CA PRO A 266 -12.88 8.36 45.57
C PRO A 266 -13.30 8.72 44.11
N THR A 267 -14.26 7.93 43.60
CA THR A 267 -15.53 8.18 42.84
C THR A 267 -15.75 9.21 41.69
N ALA A 268 -16.00 8.67 40.48
CA ALA A 268 -17.02 8.88 39.42
C ALA A 268 -17.45 10.26 38.82
N ALA A 269 -17.27 10.41 37.49
CA ALA A 269 -18.30 10.78 36.49
C ALA A 269 -17.77 10.49 35.03
N PRO A 270 -18.60 10.02 34.06
CA PRO A 270 -18.13 9.62 32.73
C PRO A 270 -18.19 10.78 31.71
N VAL A 271 -17.08 11.05 31.02
CA VAL A 271 -17.04 11.92 29.84
C VAL A 271 -17.49 11.08 28.64
N THR A 272 -18.67 11.40 28.13
CA THR A 272 -19.41 10.65 27.11
C THR A 272 -18.81 10.77 25.71
N SER A 273 -19.01 9.70 24.94
CA SER A 273 -18.60 9.33 23.58
C SER A 273 -18.79 10.35 22.45
N LEU A 274 -19.23 11.58 22.71
CA LEU A 274 -19.61 12.55 21.68
C LEU A 274 -18.41 13.31 21.07
N HIS A 275 -17.25 13.29 21.72
CA HIS A 275 -16.03 13.97 21.22
C HIS A 275 -15.18 13.13 20.27
N ASN A 276 -15.35 11.80 20.28
CA ASN A 276 -14.54 10.91 19.44
C ASN A 276 -14.98 10.97 17.97
N ASP A 277 -16.29 11.02 17.70
CA ASP A 277 -16.81 11.05 16.32
C ASP A 277 -16.36 12.31 15.55
N LYS A 278 -16.26 13.46 16.24
CA LYS A 278 -15.74 14.70 15.63
C LYS A 278 -14.24 14.65 15.38
N LEU A 279 -13.48 13.99 16.27
CA LEU A 279 -12.04 13.82 16.12
C LEU A 279 -11.71 12.82 15.00
N GLU A 280 -12.44 11.71 14.93
CA GLU A 280 -12.34 10.70 13.87
C GLU A 280 -12.62 11.31 12.50
N LYS A 281 -13.68 12.11 12.37
CA LYS A 281 -14.02 12.79 11.11
C LYS A 281 -12.97 13.82 10.69
N ALA A 282 -12.40 14.56 11.65
CA ALA A 282 -11.30 15.48 11.38
C ALA A 282 -10.01 14.75 10.99
N MET A 283 -9.74 13.57 11.56
CA MET A 283 -8.61 12.73 11.18
C MET A 283 -8.78 12.11 9.79
N GLU A 284 -10.00 11.68 9.43
CA GLU A 284 -10.34 11.19 8.08
C GLU A 284 -10.09 12.26 7.01
N GLU A 285 -10.54 13.49 7.24
CA GLU A 285 -10.31 14.60 6.31
C GLU A 285 -8.81 14.92 6.15
N LEU A 286 -8.03 14.80 7.23
CA LEU A 286 -6.59 15.02 7.21
C LEU A 286 -5.83 13.91 6.45
N VAL A 287 -6.26 12.65 6.60
CA VAL A 287 -5.72 11.50 5.86
C VAL A 287 -6.04 11.60 4.36
N VAL A 288 -7.24 12.07 4.00
CA VAL A 288 -7.62 12.34 2.60
C VAL A 288 -6.72 13.44 2.01
N GLN A 289 -6.45 14.51 2.77
CA GLN A 289 -5.54 15.58 2.33
C GLN A 289 -4.09 15.09 2.16
N MET A 290 -3.60 14.20 3.02
CA MET A 290 -2.26 13.60 2.92
C MET A 290 -2.12 12.69 1.70
N ARG A 291 -3.14 11.88 1.35
CA ARG A 291 -3.14 11.04 0.14
C ARG A 291 -3.04 11.86 -1.15
N HIS A 292 -3.60 13.07 -1.17
CA HIS A 292 -3.46 13.98 -2.31
C HIS A 292 -2.08 14.64 -2.39
N ALA A 293 -1.36 14.79 -1.27
CA ALA A 293 -0.04 15.42 -1.21
C ALA A 293 1.11 14.47 -1.57
N ASN A 294 0.95 13.16 -1.36
CA ASN A 294 1.99 12.15 -1.58
C ASN A 294 2.16 11.70 -3.05
N ARG A 295 1.41 12.30 -3.98
CA ARG A 295 1.35 11.89 -5.40
C ARG A 295 2.33 12.63 -6.31
N ALA A 296 3.37 13.26 -5.76
CA ALA A 296 4.36 14.00 -6.57
C ALA A 296 5.75 13.98 -5.93
N GLN A 297 6.65 13.16 -6.47
CA GLN A 297 8.10 13.35 -6.46
C GLN A 297 8.58 12.58 -7.70
N ASP A 298 8.79 13.16 -8.89
CA ASP A 298 9.51 14.40 -9.20
C ASP A 298 8.78 15.72 -8.93
N MET A 299 9.40 16.56 -8.10
CA MET A 299 8.76 17.78 -7.59
C MET A 299 9.24 19.04 -8.32
N PRO A 300 8.39 19.73 -9.12
CA PRO A 300 8.63 21.12 -9.49
C PRO A 300 8.66 22.01 -8.23
N GLU A 301 9.35 23.15 -8.27
CA GLU A 301 9.55 24.14 -7.17
C GLU A 301 8.31 24.45 -6.31
N PHE A 302 7.11 24.28 -6.87
CA PHE A 302 5.81 24.47 -6.20
C PHE A 302 5.47 23.37 -5.17
N SER A 303 6.07 22.19 -5.30
CA SER A 303 5.74 20.99 -4.52
C SER A 303 6.56 20.87 -3.22
N LYS A 304 7.79 21.41 -3.18
CA LYS A 304 8.59 21.51 -1.94
C LYS A 304 7.89 22.35 -0.87
N ALA A 305 7.18 23.41 -1.27
CA ALA A 305 6.43 24.27 -0.34
C ALA A 305 5.20 23.57 0.26
N ARG A 306 4.53 22.71 -0.52
CA ARG A 306 3.36 21.94 -0.04
C ARG A 306 3.80 20.77 0.85
N PHE A 307 4.92 20.13 0.52
CA PHE A 307 5.53 19.12 1.38
C PHE A 307 6.01 19.71 2.71
N ALA A 308 6.70 20.84 2.67
CA ALA A 308 7.11 21.57 3.87
C ALA A 308 5.89 22.01 4.71
N ALA A 309 4.80 22.44 4.07
CA ALA A 309 3.55 22.77 4.74
C ALA A 309 2.91 21.56 5.43
N VAL A 310 2.91 20.38 4.78
CA VAL A 310 2.38 19.13 5.35
C VAL A 310 3.23 18.66 6.53
N ILE A 311 4.55 18.74 6.43
CA ILE A 311 5.46 18.45 7.55
C ILE A 311 5.20 19.42 8.70
N LEU A 312 5.09 20.73 8.43
CA LEU A 312 4.74 21.72 9.47
C LEU A 312 3.38 21.43 10.10
N GLN A 313 2.39 20.99 9.33
CA GLN A 313 1.07 20.63 9.86
C GLN A 313 1.10 19.38 10.73
N ALA A 314 1.86 18.35 10.35
CA ALA A 314 2.06 17.16 11.15
C ALA A 314 2.80 17.49 12.46
N VAL A 315 3.81 18.35 12.40
CA VAL A 315 4.51 18.86 13.58
C VAL A 315 3.57 19.69 14.46
N ALA A 316 2.74 20.57 13.88
CA ALA A 316 1.74 21.34 14.64
C ALA A 316 0.72 20.43 15.35
N LEU A 317 0.31 19.34 14.70
CA LEU A 317 -0.61 18.36 15.27
C LEU A 317 0.05 17.57 16.42
N LEU A 318 1.32 17.17 16.24
CA LEU A 318 2.13 16.57 17.31
C LEU A 318 2.31 17.54 18.49
N CYS A 319 2.54 18.83 18.23
CA CYS A 319 2.60 19.88 19.25
C CYS A 319 1.28 20.02 20.00
N LEU A 320 0.14 19.98 19.29
CA LEU A 320 -1.21 20.02 19.86
C LEU A 320 -1.50 18.80 20.73
N LEU A 321 -1.15 17.61 20.27
CA LEU A 321 -1.32 16.36 21.02
C LEU A 321 -0.42 16.33 22.25
N ALA A 322 0.84 16.78 22.13
CA ALA A 322 1.75 16.93 23.25
C ALA A 322 1.24 17.96 24.26
N GLY A 323 0.74 19.12 23.80
CA GLY A 323 0.13 20.14 24.66
C GLY A 323 -1.12 19.63 25.40
N ALA A 324 -2.00 18.92 24.70
CA ALA A 324 -3.19 18.31 25.29
C ALA A 324 -2.83 17.21 26.31
N PHE A 325 -1.82 16.39 26.01
CA PHE A 325 -1.31 15.37 26.92
C PHE A 325 -0.67 15.99 28.19
N ILE A 326 0.14 17.04 28.02
CA ILE A 326 0.76 17.78 29.13
C ILE A 326 -0.32 18.47 29.99
N ALA A 327 -1.34 19.06 29.39
CA ALA A 327 -2.47 19.64 30.10
C ALA A 327 -3.28 18.57 30.87
N ALA A 328 -3.51 17.40 30.25
CA ALA A 328 -4.19 16.28 30.89
C ALA A 328 -3.38 15.61 32.01
N SER A 329 -2.06 15.82 32.03
CA SER A 329 -1.16 15.35 33.09
C SER A 329 -0.82 16.44 34.12
N ALA A 330 -1.49 17.59 34.06
CA ALA A 330 -1.40 18.60 35.11
C ALA A 330 -1.88 18.01 36.45
N PRO A 331 -1.13 18.24 37.55
CA PRO A 331 -1.56 17.76 38.87
C PRO A 331 -2.94 18.32 39.19
N THR A 332 -3.82 17.61 39.90
CA THR A 332 -5.18 18.10 40.25
C THR A 332 -5.29 18.59 41.69
N ALA A 333 -4.24 18.41 42.50
CA ALA A 333 -4.22 18.79 43.90
C ALA A 333 -4.07 20.31 44.09
N ALA A 334 -4.98 20.91 44.86
CA ALA A 334 -5.02 22.36 45.15
C ALA A 334 -3.78 22.90 45.89
N SER A 335 -2.90 22.04 46.43
CA SER A 335 -1.64 22.43 47.05
C SER A 335 -0.49 22.66 46.06
N GLN A 336 -0.70 22.37 44.78
CA GLN A 336 0.33 22.43 43.72
C GLN A 336 0.01 23.47 42.64
N ILE A 337 -0.64 24.56 43.03
CA ILE A 337 -1.06 25.65 42.11
C ILE A 337 0.10 26.12 41.23
N ASN A 338 1.31 26.28 41.78
CA ASN A 338 2.47 26.70 40.99
C ASN A 338 2.87 25.66 39.92
N GLN A 339 2.78 24.35 40.20
CA GLN A 339 3.08 23.32 39.21
C GLN A 339 1.96 23.11 38.20
N GLN A 340 0.70 23.27 38.62
CA GLN A 340 -0.45 23.35 37.71
C GLN A 340 -0.28 24.51 36.74
N LEU A 341 0.03 25.69 37.25
CA LEU A 341 0.24 26.90 36.45
C LEU A 341 1.40 26.74 35.47
N ILE A 342 2.55 26.20 35.92
CA ILE A 342 3.70 25.92 35.05
C ILE A 342 3.34 24.91 33.94
N THR A 343 2.60 23.85 34.29
CA THR A 343 2.19 22.82 33.31
C THR A 343 1.20 23.36 32.29
N LEU A 344 0.25 24.20 32.73
CA LEU A 344 -0.69 24.89 31.84
C LEU A 344 -0.01 25.94 30.96
N ILE A 345 0.98 26.67 31.49
CA ILE A 345 1.80 27.61 30.70
C ILE A 345 2.59 26.86 29.63
N ARG A 346 3.19 25.71 29.97
CA ARG A 346 3.89 24.86 29.00
C ARG A 346 2.95 24.33 27.92
N ALA A 347 1.77 23.82 28.30
CA ALA A 347 0.75 23.41 27.34
C ALA A 347 0.32 24.57 26.43
N GLY A 348 0.11 25.77 27.01
CA GLY A 348 -0.19 26.99 26.27
C GLY A 348 0.90 27.38 25.28
N LEU A 349 2.18 27.25 25.63
CA LEU A 349 3.31 27.51 24.73
C LEU A 349 3.35 26.53 23.55
N TRP A 350 3.07 25.25 23.78
CA TRP A 350 2.98 24.25 22.69
C TRP A 350 1.78 24.53 21.77
N LEU A 351 0.64 24.93 22.32
CA LEU A 351 -0.55 25.31 21.55
C LEU A 351 -0.30 26.59 20.74
N LEU A 352 0.33 27.60 21.35
CA LEU A 352 0.71 28.83 20.66
C LEU A 352 1.70 28.56 19.53
N GLY A 353 2.68 27.68 19.77
CA GLY A 353 3.62 27.21 18.75
C GLY A 353 2.91 26.55 17.57
N ALA A 354 1.91 25.70 17.83
CA ALA A 354 1.11 25.09 16.78
C ALA A 354 0.33 26.11 15.95
N VAL A 355 -0.25 27.14 16.59
CA VAL A 355 -0.98 28.23 15.91
C VAL A 355 -0.04 29.07 15.04
N VAL A 356 1.14 29.43 15.55
CA VAL A 356 2.15 30.18 14.78
C VAL A 356 2.64 29.37 13.58
N LEU A 357 2.87 28.07 13.77
CA LEU A 357 3.29 27.17 12.70
C LEU A 357 2.20 27.05 11.61
N GLN A 358 0.92 26.97 11.99
CA GLN A 358 -0.20 27.03 11.05
C GLN A 358 -0.30 28.38 10.33
N GLY A 359 -0.09 29.49 11.03
CA GLY A 359 -0.05 30.83 10.42
C GLY A 359 1.05 30.96 9.38
N ALA A 360 2.24 30.41 9.66
CA ALA A 360 3.34 30.36 8.70
C ALA A 360 3.02 29.51 7.47
N VAL A 361 2.36 28.37 7.64
CA VAL A 361 1.87 27.54 6.52
C VAL A 361 0.89 28.32 5.65
N ILE A 362 -0.09 29.01 6.24
CA ILE A 362 -1.07 29.82 5.50
C ILE A 362 -0.37 30.96 4.76
N ALA A 363 0.57 31.66 5.40
CA ALA A 363 1.33 32.73 4.77
C ALA A 363 2.16 32.25 3.58
N ILE A 364 2.85 31.11 3.70
CA ILE A 364 3.63 30.49 2.62
C ILE A 364 2.72 30.10 1.44
N LEU A 365 1.53 29.56 1.73
CA LEU A 365 0.55 29.19 0.71
C LEU A 365 -0.11 30.41 0.03
N MET A 366 -0.29 31.53 0.75
CA MET A 366 -0.90 32.75 0.20
C MET A 366 0.07 33.64 -0.58
N PHE A 367 1.34 33.73 -0.17
CA PHE A 367 2.32 34.65 -0.78
C PHE A 367 2.77 34.24 -2.19
N LYS A 368 2.62 32.97 -2.57
CA LYS A 368 2.97 32.44 -3.91
C LYS A 368 1.78 32.35 -4.89
N ARG A 369 0.60 32.85 -4.50
CA ARG A 369 -0.63 32.88 -5.32
C ARG A 369 -0.87 34.21 -6.04
N ARG A 370 0.06 35.18 -5.89
CA ARG A 370 0.08 36.47 -6.59
C ARG A 370 1.11 36.46 -7.72
#